data_AF-A0A840YSX9-F1
#
_entry.id   AF-A0A840YSX9-F1
#
_cell.length_a   1.000
_cell.length_b   1.000
_cell.length_c   1.000
_cell.angle_alpha   90.00
_cell.angle_beta   90.00
_cell.angle_gamma   90.00
#
_symmetry.space_group_name_H-M   'P 1'
#
loop_
_entity.id
_entity.type
_entity.pdbx_description
1 polymer ?
#
loop_
_entity_poly.entity_id
_entity_poly.type
_entity_poly.pdbx_seq_one_letter_code
_entity_poly.pdbx_strand_id
1 'polypeptide(L)'
;MSFDVAFRHQQALDPSALITIGTTLHALSKAMEDCRNAGVDAENDPAVVMLARHFSSVCATRPDEIQLRASCMTRINDLRRSPVLATLAVRGVSYDEPAKALFHNEGLKAMRRLAKVMGLASGTYDVRSNKGGIAVSGEITLHAEQFYVRLSLGLCGMDKEVLFRTCRGRADFTGGRNHFAGVNDLLDPDRFASSLVHELQLDIALPDRAEPLFA
;
A
#
# COMPACT_ATOMS: atom_id res chain seq x y z
N MET A 1 28.95 -35.88 10.78
CA MET A 1 28.68 -34.50 11.23
C MET A 1 28.27 -34.58 12.68
N SER A 2 29.14 -34.17 13.60
CA SER A 2 28.80 -34.09 15.02
C SER A 2 27.83 -32.92 15.18
N PHE A 3 26.56 -33.19 15.49
CA PHE A 3 25.66 -32.13 15.91
C PHE A 3 26.24 -31.57 17.21
N ASP A 4 26.73 -30.33 17.18
CA ASP A 4 27.21 -29.68 18.38
C ASP A 4 26.01 -29.28 19.25
N VAL A 5 25.48 -30.27 19.97
CA VAL A 5 24.32 -30.12 20.87
C VAL A 5 24.61 -29.07 21.95
N ALA A 6 25.88 -28.81 22.27
CA ALA A 6 26.26 -27.84 23.28
C ALA A 6 26.12 -26.38 22.80
N PHE A 7 26.17 -26.12 21.49
CA PHE A 7 26.15 -24.77 20.93
C PHE A 7 24.93 -23.95 21.38
N ARG A 8 23.72 -24.54 21.34
CA ARG A 8 22.50 -23.84 21.79
C ARG A 8 22.53 -23.49 23.27
N HIS A 9 23.10 -24.36 24.10
CA HIS A 9 23.21 -24.14 25.54
C HIS A 9 24.26 -23.08 25.87
N GLN A 10 25.40 -23.07 25.17
CA GLN A 10 26.42 -22.03 25.31
C GLN A 10 25.88 -20.66 24.91
N GLN A 11 25.15 -20.59 23.79
CA GLN A 11 24.53 -19.35 23.34
C GLN A 11 23.42 -18.85 24.28
N ALA A 12 22.70 -19.76 24.94
CA ALA A 12 21.73 -19.39 25.96
C ALA A 12 22.38 -18.88 27.26
N LEU A 13 23.54 -19.40 27.63
CA LEU A 13 24.30 -18.97 28.81
C LEU A 13 24.96 -17.59 28.63
N ASP A 14 25.37 -17.25 27.40
CA ASP A 14 25.92 -15.94 27.06
C ASP A 14 25.21 -15.31 25.84
N PRO A 15 24.02 -14.71 26.03
CA PRO A 15 23.27 -14.08 24.95
C PRO A 15 23.69 -12.63 24.69
N SER A 16 24.83 -12.17 25.24
CA SER A 16 25.26 -10.76 25.18
C SER A 16 25.43 -10.20 23.77
N ALA A 17 25.77 -11.06 22.79
CA ALA A 17 25.86 -10.69 21.38
C ALA A 17 24.49 -10.53 20.68
N LEU A 18 23.41 -11.02 21.28
CA LEU A 18 22.06 -11.03 20.73
C LEU A 18 21.31 -9.75 21.15
N ILE A 19 21.68 -8.63 20.54
CA ILE A 19 21.16 -7.29 20.91
C ILE A 19 20.00 -6.81 20.03
N THR A 20 19.66 -7.56 18.97
CA THR A 20 18.58 -7.19 18.04
C THR A 20 17.49 -8.25 18.01
N ILE A 21 16.26 -7.84 17.66
CA ILE A 21 15.12 -8.75 17.47
C ILE A 21 15.49 -9.84 16.46
N GLY A 22 16.11 -9.48 15.33
CA GLY A 22 16.47 -10.44 14.27
C GLY A 22 17.51 -11.46 14.71
N THR A 23 18.59 -11.02 15.36
CA THR A 23 19.66 -11.94 15.83
C THR A 23 19.15 -12.88 16.92
N THR A 24 18.34 -12.36 17.84
CA THR A 24 17.78 -13.15 18.93
C THR A 24 16.71 -14.14 18.43
N LEU A 25 15.84 -13.72 17.51
CA LEU A 25 14.86 -14.60 16.86
C LEU A 25 15.55 -15.73 16.10
N HIS A 26 16.63 -15.42 15.36
CA HIS A 26 17.39 -16.42 14.63
C HIS A 26 18.01 -17.47 15.57
N ALA A 27 18.62 -17.03 16.68
CA ALA A 27 19.17 -17.94 17.69
C ALA A 27 18.09 -18.84 18.32
N LEU A 28 16.93 -18.27 18.65
CA LEU A 28 15.78 -19.03 19.17
C LEU A 28 15.26 -20.06 18.15
N SER A 29 15.06 -19.67 16.89
CA SER A 29 14.62 -20.59 15.83
C SER A 29 15.62 -21.71 15.60
N LYS A 30 16.93 -21.42 15.62
CA LYS A 30 18.00 -22.42 15.49
C LYS A 30 17.99 -23.40 16.67
N ALA A 31 17.81 -22.92 17.90
CA ALA A 31 17.70 -23.79 19.08
C ALA A 31 16.48 -24.74 18.99
N MET A 32 15.32 -24.24 18.51
CA MET A 32 14.14 -25.08 18.29
C MET A 32 14.34 -26.11 17.17
N GLU A 33 15.06 -25.76 16.09
CA GLU A 33 15.46 -26.68 15.03
C GLU A 33 16.40 -27.76 15.55
N ASP A 34 17.37 -27.40 16.40
CA ASP A 34 18.28 -28.34 17.04
C ASP A 34 17.53 -29.30 18.00
N CYS A 35 16.54 -28.81 18.76
CA CYS A 35 15.67 -29.67 19.57
C CYS A 35 14.91 -30.69 18.70
N ARG A 36 14.34 -30.24 17.57
CA ARG A 36 13.64 -31.11 16.60
C ARG A 36 14.57 -32.17 16.03
N ASN A 37 15.77 -31.78 15.62
CA ASN A 37 16.77 -32.70 15.07
C ASN A 37 17.28 -33.71 16.10
N ALA A 38 17.32 -33.32 17.38
CA ALA A 38 17.71 -34.19 18.49
C ALA A 38 16.55 -35.02 19.09
N GLY A 39 15.31 -34.82 18.63
CA GLY A 39 14.11 -35.48 19.20
C GLY A 39 13.79 -35.04 20.63
N VAL A 40 14.20 -33.83 21.02
CA VAL A 40 13.97 -33.23 22.34
C VAL A 40 12.78 -32.29 22.29
N ASP A 41 11.99 -32.25 23.36
CA ASP A 41 10.89 -31.30 23.50
C ASP A 41 11.41 -29.86 23.66
N ALA A 42 11.09 -29.02 22.67
CA ALA A 42 11.56 -27.64 22.63
C ALA A 42 10.88 -26.74 23.68
N GLU A 43 9.64 -27.04 24.08
CA GLU A 43 8.89 -26.21 25.04
C GLU A 43 9.47 -26.30 26.46
N ASN A 44 10.16 -27.41 26.75
CA ASN A 44 10.80 -27.67 28.04
C ASN A 44 12.34 -27.63 27.97
N ASP A 45 12.95 -27.36 26.81
CA ASP A 45 14.40 -27.26 26.69
C ASP A 45 14.94 -25.98 27.38
N PRO A 46 15.93 -26.10 28.30
CA PRO A 46 16.44 -24.94 29.04
C PRO A 46 17.02 -23.83 28.16
N ALA A 47 17.69 -24.17 27.05
CA ALA A 47 18.27 -23.17 26.17
C ALA A 47 17.18 -22.40 25.42
N VAL A 48 16.15 -23.10 24.92
CA VAL A 48 15.00 -22.47 24.26
C VAL A 48 14.29 -21.50 25.22
N VAL A 49 14.00 -21.93 26.46
CA VAL A 49 13.33 -21.09 27.46
C VAL A 49 14.19 -19.86 27.82
N MET A 50 15.50 -20.02 28.01
CA MET A 50 16.40 -18.90 28.28
C MET A 50 16.48 -17.91 27.11
N LEU A 51 16.60 -18.40 25.88
CA LEU A 51 16.62 -17.56 24.68
C LEU A 51 15.29 -16.83 24.47
N ALA A 52 14.15 -17.46 24.77
CA ALA A 52 12.84 -16.81 24.71
C ALA A 52 12.69 -15.69 25.76
N ARG A 53 13.21 -15.90 26.98
CA ARG A 53 13.27 -14.84 28.00
C ARG A 53 14.16 -13.68 27.59
N HIS A 54 15.33 -13.97 27.02
CA HIS A 54 16.22 -12.94 26.47
C HIS A 54 15.55 -12.16 25.32
N PHE A 55 14.86 -12.86 24.42
CA PHE A 55 14.06 -12.24 23.35
C PHE A 55 13.02 -11.27 23.90
N SER A 56 12.30 -11.67 24.96
CA SER A 56 11.35 -10.79 25.64
C SER A 56 12.04 -9.53 26.21
N SER A 57 13.22 -9.68 26.82
CA SER A 57 14.01 -8.54 27.31
C SER A 57 14.44 -7.58 26.19
N VAL A 58 14.87 -8.12 25.04
CA VAL A 58 15.24 -7.31 23.86
C VAL A 58 14.01 -6.60 23.26
N CYS A 59 12.84 -7.23 23.31
CA CYS A 59 11.58 -6.61 22.92
C CYS A 59 11.12 -5.52 23.90
N ALA A 60 11.42 -5.67 25.20
CA ALA A 60 11.06 -4.69 26.22
C ALA A 60 11.80 -3.34 26.07
N THR A 61 12.89 -3.27 25.29
CA THR A 61 13.56 -2.00 24.97
C THR A 61 12.84 -1.20 23.88
N ARG A 62 11.66 -1.64 23.43
CA ARG A 62 10.87 -1.04 22.34
C ARG A 62 9.70 -0.22 22.90
N PRO A 63 9.02 0.58 22.07
CA PRO A 63 7.80 1.28 22.47
C PRO A 63 6.80 0.35 23.15
N ASP A 64 6.01 0.89 24.06
CA ASP A 64 5.02 0.11 24.80
C ASP A 64 3.90 -0.45 23.90
N GLU A 65 3.12 -1.39 24.43
CA GLU A 65 2.06 -2.08 23.69
C GLU A 65 1.00 -1.12 23.14
N ILE A 66 0.70 -0.03 23.86
CA ILE A 66 -0.30 0.96 23.45
C ILE A 66 0.20 1.71 22.22
N GLN A 67 1.44 2.19 22.24
CA GLN A 67 2.09 2.88 21.13
C GLN A 67 2.26 1.98 19.90
N LEU A 68 2.62 0.72 20.11
CA LEU A 68 2.72 -0.27 19.02
C LEU A 68 1.36 -0.56 18.39
N ARG A 69 0.31 -0.75 19.19
CA ARG A 69 -1.06 -0.95 18.70
C ARG A 69 -1.54 0.25 17.88
N ALA A 70 -1.34 1.46 18.40
CA ALA A 70 -1.69 2.68 17.68
C ALA A 70 -0.94 2.77 16.33
N SER A 71 0.37 2.51 16.34
CA SER A 71 1.19 2.51 15.12
C SER A 71 0.72 1.47 14.10
N CYS A 72 0.35 0.27 14.55
CA CYS A 72 -0.21 -0.76 13.69
C CYS A 72 -1.55 -0.33 13.10
N MET A 73 -2.46 0.25 13.89
CA MET A 73 -3.76 0.73 13.40
C MET A 73 -3.61 1.86 12.40
N THR A 74 -2.69 2.82 12.64
CA THR A 74 -2.36 3.88 11.67
C THR A 74 -1.85 3.28 10.37
N ARG A 75 -0.84 2.41 10.41
CA ARG A 75 -0.30 1.76 9.20
C ARG A 75 -1.34 0.91 8.47
N ILE A 76 -2.22 0.23 9.20
CA ILE A 76 -3.32 -0.54 8.61
C ILE A 76 -4.29 0.41 7.90
N ASN A 77 -4.63 1.56 8.49
CA ASN A 77 -5.49 2.55 7.85
C ASN A 77 -4.82 3.18 6.62
N ASP A 78 -3.52 3.45 6.68
CA ASP A 78 -2.75 3.94 5.53
C ASP A 78 -2.73 2.92 4.39
N LEU A 79 -2.47 1.64 4.71
CA LEU A 79 -2.52 0.55 3.74
C LEU A 79 -3.93 0.33 3.19
N ARG A 80 -4.97 0.41 4.02
CA ARG A 80 -6.37 0.23 3.60
C ARG A 80 -6.85 1.34 2.67
N ARG A 81 -6.18 2.49 2.64
CA ARG A 81 -6.49 3.58 1.70
C ARG A 81 -5.98 3.34 0.26
N SER A 82 -5.39 2.17 -0.01
CA SER A 82 -5.11 1.53 -1.33
C SER A 82 -3.61 1.45 -1.68
N PRO A 83 -2.90 0.39 -1.27
CA PRO A 83 -1.44 0.37 -1.30
C PRO A 83 -0.89 -0.16 -2.64
N VAL A 84 -1.74 -0.77 -3.47
CA VAL A 84 -1.31 -1.41 -4.70
C VAL A 84 -1.01 -0.37 -5.77
N LEU A 85 -1.90 0.58 -6.02
CA LEU A 85 -1.63 1.61 -7.04
C LEU A 85 -0.42 2.49 -6.68
N ALA A 86 -0.28 2.88 -5.40
CA ALA A 86 0.88 3.64 -4.93
C ALA A 86 2.19 2.84 -5.07
N THR A 87 2.19 1.56 -4.68
CA THR A 87 3.36 0.69 -4.85
C THR A 87 3.71 0.51 -6.33
N LEU A 88 2.71 0.29 -7.18
CA LEU A 88 2.91 0.12 -8.62
C LEU A 88 3.37 1.42 -9.29
N ALA A 89 2.98 2.59 -8.77
CA ALA A 89 3.46 3.88 -9.28
C ALA A 89 4.96 4.08 -9.08
N VAL A 90 5.49 3.71 -7.90
CA VAL A 90 6.93 3.79 -7.60
C VAL A 90 7.70 2.70 -8.35
N ARG A 91 7.22 1.46 -8.33
CA ARG A 91 7.93 0.30 -8.89
C ARG A 91 7.86 0.25 -10.42
N GLY A 92 6.77 0.70 -11.00
CA GLY A 92 6.40 0.46 -12.39
C GLY A 92 5.82 -0.94 -12.65
N VAL A 93 5.28 -1.12 -13.86
CA VAL A 93 4.61 -2.34 -14.33
C VAL A 93 5.06 -2.80 -15.72
N SER A 94 6.07 -2.13 -16.30
CA SER A 94 6.61 -2.49 -17.62
C SER A 94 7.16 -3.92 -17.60
N TYR A 95 6.83 -4.70 -18.62
CA TYR A 95 7.25 -6.11 -18.78
C TYR A 95 6.78 -7.06 -17.65
N ASP A 96 5.85 -6.62 -16.80
CA ASP A 96 5.26 -7.43 -15.72
C ASP A 96 3.73 -7.50 -15.93
N GLU A 97 3.26 -8.54 -16.63
CA GLU A 97 1.83 -8.70 -16.93
C GLU A 97 0.98 -8.74 -15.66
N PRO A 98 1.28 -9.59 -14.64
CA PRO A 98 0.44 -9.66 -13.46
C PRO A 98 0.29 -8.32 -12.74
N ALA A 99 1.39 -7.57 -12.59
CA ALA A 99 1.35 -6.25 -12.00
C ALA A 99 0.58 -5.24 -12.86
N LYS A 100 0.69 -5.34 -14.18
CA LYS A 100 -0.07 -4.51 -15.11
C LYS A 100 -1.56 -4.81 -15.05
N ALA A 101 -1.96 -6.08 -15.03
CA ALA A 101 -3.35 -6.49 -14.86
C ALA A 101 -3.92 -5.94 -13.54
N LEU A 102 -3.14 -6.03 -12.46
CA LEU A 102 -3.50 -5.48 -11.17
C LEU A 102 -3.64 -3.94 -11.20
N PHE A 103 -2.70 -3.24 -11.83
CA PHE A 103 -2.76 -1.78 -12.03
C PHE A 103 -4.05 -1.36 -12.74
N HIS A 104 -4.43 -2.02 -13.83
CA HIS A 104 -5.66 -1.69 -14.54
C HIS A 104 -6.92 -2.00 -13.73
N ASN A 105 -6.97 -3.14 -13.05
CA ASN A 105 -8.12 -3.51 -12.23
C ASN A 105 -8.34 -2.53 -11.07
N GLU A 106 -7.27 -2.17 -10.36
CA GLU A 106 -7.34 -1.21 -9.26
C GLU A 106 -7.58 0.22 -9.77
N GLY A 107 -6.97 0.61 -10.89
CA GLY A 107 -7.21 1.91 -11.53
C GLY A 107 -8.68 2.09 -11.92
N LEU A 108 -9.31 1.06 -12.49
CA LEU A 108 -10.74 1.09 -12.82
C LEU A 108 -11.61 1.26 -11.57
N LYS A 109 -11.28 0.60 -10.45
CA LYS A 109 -11.99 0.76 -9.18
C LYS A 109 -11.84 2.17 -8.63
N ALA A 110 -10.62 2.73 -8.65
CA ALA A 110 -10.34 4.08 -8.19
C ALA A 110 -11.13 5.13 -9.00
N MET A 111 -11.12 5.02 -10.34
CA MET A 111 -11.88 5.92 -11.21
C MET A 111 -13.40 5.84 -10.98
N ARG A 112 -13.94 4.63 -10.77
CA ARG A 112 -15.37 4.47 -10.43
C ARG A 112 -15.72 5.07 -9.07
N ARG A 113 -14.81 4.96 -8.09
CA ARG A 113 -15.00 5.56 -6.77
C ARG A 113 -14.99 7.09 -6.87
N LEU A 114 -14.07 7.66 -7.65
CA LEU A 114 -14.04 9.10 -7.93
C LEU A 114 -15.34 9.55 -8.61
N ALA A 115 -15.81 8.85 -9.65
CA ALA A 115 -17.08 9.16 -10.30
C ALA A 115 -18.27 9.16 -9.34
N LYS A 116 -18.30 8.21 -8.39
CA LYS A 116 -19.33 8.15 -7.34
C LYS A 116 -19.27 9.34 -6.39
N VAL A 117 -18.08 9.73 -5.92
CA VAL A 117 -17.90 10.89 -5.03
C VAL A 117 -18.28 12.20 -5.75
N MET A 118 -17.94 12.31 -7.03
CA MET A 118 -18.34 13.41 -7.90
C MET A 118 -19.85 13.45 -8.22
N GLY A 119 -20.64 12.50 -7.70
CA GLY A 119 -22.09 12.46 -7.91
C GLY A 119 -22.52 12.20 -9.35
N LEU A 120 -21.65 11.61 -10.18
CA LEU A 120 -21.96 11.41 -11.60
C LEU A 120 -23.05 10.35 -11.79
N ALA A 121 -24.06 10.68 -12.57
CA ALA A 121 -25.13 9.76 -12.91
C ALA A 121 -24.62 8.64 -13.83
N SER A 122 -25.20 7.45 -13.70
CA SER A 122 -24.86 6.34 -14.59
C SER A 122 -25.18 6.71 -16.05
N GLY A 123 -24.22 6.51 -16.96
CA GLY A 123 -24.35 6.84 -18.38
C GLY A 123 -23.89 8.26 -18.77
N THR A 124 -23.57 9.13 -17.81
CA THR A 124 -23.01 10.48 -18.06
C THR A 124 -21.48 10.52 -18.00
N TYR A 125 -20.84 9.37 -17.87
CA TYR A 125 -19.40 9.23 -17.84
C TYR A 125 -18.96 7.86 -18.37
N ASP A 126 -17.74 7.80 -18.88
CA ASP A 126 -17.10 6.57 -19.33
C ASP A 126 -15.83 6.31 -18.52
N VAL A 127 -15.70 5.10 -17.98
CA VAL A 127 -14.44 4.61 -17.42
C VAL A 127 -13.86 3.56 -18.34
N ARG A 128 -12.70 3.84 -18.93
CA ARG A 128 -12.03 3.00 -19.92
C ARG A 128 -10.63 2.63 -19.47
N SER A 129 -10.16 1.48 -19.92
CA SER A 129 -8.81 0.99 -19.67
C SER A 129 -8.17 0.59 -21.00
N ASN A 130 -7.04 1.20 -21.33
CA ASN A 130 -6.22 0.85 -22.48
C ASN A 130 -4.88 0.29 -21.96
N LYS A 131 -4.66 -1.02 -22.11
CA LYS A 131 -3.42 -1.65 -21.64
C LYS A 131 -2.19 -1.16 -22.41
N GLY A 132 -2.30 -0.80 -23.69
CA GLY A 132 -1.13 -0.52 -24.52
C GLY A 132 -0.13 -1.69 -24.60
N GLY A 133 1.08 -1.43 -25.10
CA GLY A 133 2.14 -2.43 -25.26
C GLY A 133 2.83 -2.84 -23.97
N ILE A 134 3.59 -3.94 -23.98
CA ILE A 134 4.24 -4.50 -22.77
C ILE A 134 5.24 -3.55 -22.09
N ALA A 135 5.83 -2.61 -22.83
CA ALA A 135 6.83 -1.67 -22.33
C ALA A 135 6.23 -0.48 -21.56
N VAL A 136 4.91 -0.27 -21.62
CA VAL A 136 4.23 0.86 -20.97
C VAL A 136 3.22 0.36 -19.94
N SER A 137 2.85 1.23 -19.01
CA SER A 137 1.78 0.95 -18.04
C SER A 137 0.39 0.88 -18.68
N GLY A 138 0.20 1.56 -19.82
CA GLY A 138 -1.13 1.82 -20.36
C GLY A 138 -1.76 3.02 -19.67
N GLU A 139 -3.07 3.19 -19.85
CA GLU A 139 -3.82 4.27 -19.23
C GLU A 139 -5.22 3.82 -18.81
N ILE A 140 -5.70 4.39 -17.71
CA ILE A 140 -7.07 4.27 -17.24
C ILE A 140 -7.67 5.67 -17.24
N THR A 141 -8.83 5.81 -17.86
CA THR A 141 -9.44 7.11 -18.13
C THR A 141 -10.85 7.17 -17.59
N LEU A 142 -11.16 8.20 -16.81
CA LEU A 142 -12.51 8.65 -16.49
C LEU A 142 -12.82 9.87 -17.38
N HIS A 143 -13.81 9.74 -18.26
CA HIS A 143 -14.25 10.82 -19.14
C HIS A 143 -15.70 11.19 -18.80
N ALA A 144 -15.90 12.36 -18.21
CA ALA A 144 -17.21 12.93 -17.91
C ALA A 144 -17.57 14.04 -18.92
N GLU A 145 -18.72 14.67 -18.76
CA GLU A 145 -19.17 15.74 -19.67
C GLU A 145 -18.36 17.04 -19.54
N GLN A 146 -17.83 17.34 -18.36
CA GLN A 146 -17.10 18.60 -18.07
C GLN A 146 -15.60 18.40 -17.83
N PHE A 147 -15.17 17.17 -17.55
CA PHE A 147 -13.79 16.90 -17.17
C PHE A 147 -13.30 15.52 -17.62
N TYR A 148 -12.00 15.42 -17.73
CA TYR A 148 -11.27 14.24 -18.15
C TYR A 148 -10.16 13.96 -17.13
N VAL A 149 -10.08 12.73 -16.63
CA VAL A 149 -9.01 12.25 -15.74
C VAL A 149 -8.37 11.02 -16.35
N ARG A 150 -7.05 10.96 -16.33
CA ARG A 150 -6.26 9.84 -16.82
C ARG A 150 -5.16 9.48 -15.84
N LEU A 151 -5.11 8.20 -15.48
CA LEU A 151 -4.03 7.59 -14.72
C LEU A 151 -3.09 6.83 -15.66
N SER A 152 -1.81 7.18 -15.66
CA SER A 152 -0.76 6.43 -16.34
C SER A 152 0.59 6.57 -15.61
N LEU A 153 1.36 5.48 -15.56
CA LEU A 153 2.64 5.46 -14.84
C LEU A 153 3.81 5.78 -15.79
N GLY A 154 4.78 6.56 -15.30
CA GLY A 154 6.09 6.78 -15.93
C GLY A 154 6.16 7.87 -17.00
N LEU A 155 5.04 8.50 -17.37
CA LEU A 155 4.99 9.49 -18.46
C LEU A 155 5.36 10.92 -18.02
N CYS A 156 5.12 11.28 -16.76
CA CYS A 156 5.25 12.66 -16.28
C CYS A 156 6.11 12.81 -15.01
N GLY A 157 6.80 11.75 -14.58
CA GLY A 157 7.58 11.72 -13.35
C GLY A 157 6.75 11.33 -12.11
N MET A 158 7.43 11.18 -10.96
CA MET A 158 6.77 10.85 -9.70
C MET A 158 5.83 11.97 -9.24
N ASP A 159 4.73 11.60 -8.58
CA ASP A 159 3.65 12.48 -8.11
C ASP A 159 2.92 13.25 -9.23
N LYS A 160 2.98 12.74 -10.46
CA LYS A 160 2.33 13.32 -11.66
C LYS A 160 1.68 12.26 -12.55
N GLU A 161 1.32 11.11 -11.98
CA GLU A 161 0.75 9.98 -12.72
C GLU A 161 -0.72 10.21 -13.12
N VAL A 162 -1.39 11.18 -12.48
CA VAL A 162 -2.79 11.51 -12.73
C VAL A 162 -2.85 12.83 -13.48
N LEU A 163 -3.20 12.78 -14.76
CA LEU A 163 -3.51 13.94 -15.57
C LEU A 163 -5.00 14.24 -15.46
N PHE A 164 -5.37 15.51 -15.26
CA PHE A 164 -6.76 15.94 -15.32
C PHE A 164 -6.90 17.29 -16.02
N ARG A 165 -8.08 17.53 -16.62
CA ARG A 165 -8.40 18.74 -17.38
C ARG A 165 -9.89 18.89 -17.61
N THR A 166 -10.32 20.07 -18.03
CA THR A 166 -11.67 20.29 -18.55
C THR A 166 -11.84 19.64 -19.93
N CYS A 167 -13.07 19.27 -20.28
CA CYS A 167 -13.45 18.85 -21.63
C CYS A 167 -14.88 19.31 -21.95
N ARG A 168 -15.24 19.29 -23.23
CA ARG A 168 -16.59 19.61 -23.72
C ARG A 168 -17.28 18.35 -24.22
N GLY A 169 -17.75 17.56 -23.27
CA GLY A 169 -18.44 16.31 -23.53
C GLY A 169 -17.50 15.13 -23.79
N ARG A 170 -18.07 13.92 -23.81
CA ARG A 170 -17.30 12.66 -23.86
C ARG A 170 -16.61 12.36 -25.19
N ALA A 171 -16.84 13.17 -26.22
CA ALA A 171 -16.16 13.11 -27.50
C ALA A 171 -14.97 14.10 -27.62
N ASP A 172 -14.75 14.96 -26.62
CA ASP A 172 -13.63 15.89 -26.60
C ASP A 172 -12.38 15.22 -26.00
N PHE A 173 -11.47 14.79 -26.87
CA PHE A 173 -10.20 14.15 -26.48
C PHE A 173 -9.03 15.13 -26.39
N THR A 174 -9.23 16.41 -26.72
CA THR A 174 -8.20 17.44 -26.61
C THR A 174 -8.29 18.14 -25.27
N GLY A 175 -9.50 18.49 -24.84
CA GLY A 175 -9.76 19.16 -23.57
C GLY A 175 -9.06 20.52 -23.42
N GLY A 176 -9.10 21.04 -22.20
CA GLY A 176 -8.41 22.27 -21.79
C GLY A 176 -6.95 22.04 -21.38
N ARG A 177 -6.43 22.95 -20.55
CA ARG A 177 -5.09 22.87 -19.98
C ARG A 177 -4.92 21.58 -19.16
N ASN A 178 -3.77 20.92 -19.29
CA ASN A 178 -3.43 19.76 -18.47
C ASN A 178 -2.98 20.19 -17.07
N HIS A 179 -3.55 19.55 -16.07
CA HIS A 179 -3.11 19.57 -14.67
C HIS A 179 -2.63 18.17 -14.27
N PHE A 180 -1.82 18.10 -13.22
CA PHE A 180 -1.20 16.85 -12.77
C PHE A 180 -1.32 16.71 -11.26
N ALA A 181 -1.59 15.49 -10.81
CA ALA A 181 -1.61 15.07 -9.42
C ALA A 181 -0.94 13.70 -9.27
N GLY A 182 -0.62 13.34 -8.03
CA GLY A 182 -0.04 12.04 -7.72
C GLY A 182 -1.11 10.95 -7.62
N VAL A 183 -0.69 9.69 -7.73
CA VAL A 183 -1.58 8.55 -7.44
C VAL A 183 -2.22 8.67 -6.06
N ASN A 184 -1.49 9.17 -5.06
CA ASN A 184 -1.99 9.33 -3.70
C ASN A 184 -3.20 10.27 -3.61
N ASP A 185 -3.27 11.30 -4.46
CA ASP A 185 -4.45 12.16 -4.52
C ASP A 185 -5.65 11.37 -5.02
N LEU A 186 -5.51 10.60 -6.11
CA LEU A 186 -6.59 9.75 -6.65
C LEU A 186 -7.08 8.68 -5.64
N LEU A 187 -6.23 8.25 -4.71
CA LEU A 187 -6.59 7.30 -3.66
C LEU A 187 -7.42 7.91 -2.52
N ASP A 188 -7.40 9.25 -2.38
CA ASP A 188 -8.32 10.02 -1.55
C ASP A 188 -9.36 10.73 -2.45
N PRO A 189 -10.41 10.02 -2.89
CA PRO A 189 -11.34 10.53 -3.89
C PRO A 189 -12.11 11.77 -3.41
N ASP A 190 -12.34 11.93 -2.11
CA ASP A 190 -13.02 13.10 -1.53
C ASP A 190 -12.14 14.36 -1.64
N ARG A 191 -10.88 14.23 -1.24
CA ARG A 191 -9.90 15.31 -1.38
C ARG A 191 -9.66 15.64 -2.86
N PHE A 192 -9.49 14.62 -3.70
CA PHE A 192 -9.22 14.83 -5.11
C PHE A 192 -10.41 15.41 -5.88
N ALA A 193 -11.64 15.01 -5.56
CA ALA A 193 -12.85 15.62 -6.10
C ALA A 193 -12.90 17.13 -5.77
N SER A 194 -12.59 17.50 -4.53
CA SER A 194 -12.55 18.90 -4.11
C SER A 194 -11.50 19.70 -4.88
N SER A 195 -10.29 19.14 -5.05
CA SER A 195 -9.24 19.76 -5.87
C SER A 195 -9.65 19.89 -7.34
N LEU A 196 -10.28 18.86 -7.92
CA LEU A 196 -10.78 18.86 -9.30
C LEU A 196 -11.78 19.99 -9.54
N VAL A 197 -12.79 20.12 -8.69
CA VAL A 197 -13.82 21.16 -8.81
C VAL A 197 -13.19 22.55 -8.71
N HIS A 198 -12.28 22.74 -7.76
CA HIS A 198 -11.60 24.01 -7.54
C HIS A 198 -10.63 24.37 -8.69
N GLU A 199 -9.75 23.46 -9.10
CA GLU A 199 -8.72 23.75 -10.11
C GLU A 199 -9.30 23.89 -11.52
N LEU A 200 -10.31 23.09 -11.84
CA LEU A 200 -10.96 23.13 -13.16
C LEU A 200 -12.16 24.08 -13.21
N GLN A 201 -12.53 24.69 -12.07
CA GLN A 201 -13.70 25.58 -11.94
C GLN A 201 -14.99 24.91 -12.46
N LEU A 202 -15.24 23.68 -11.99
CA LEU A 202 -16.39 22.88 -12.44
C LEU A 202 -17.67 23.34 -11.76
N ASP A 203 -18.77 23.33 -12.50
CA ASP A 203 -20.12 23.57 -11.97
C ASP A 203 -20.72 22.26 -11.43
N ILE A 204 -20.06 21.71 -10.41
CA ILE A 204 -20.45 20.45 -9.74
C ILE A 204 -20.51 20.71 -8.24
N ALA A 205 -21.69 20.53 -7.65
CA ALA A 205 -21.85 20.52 -6.20
C ALA A 205 -21.47 19.14 -5.65
N LEU A 206 -20.38 19.08 -4.86
CA LEU A 206 -19.99 17.85 -4.17
C LEU A 206 -20.96 17.59 -3.00
N PRO A 207 -21.33 16.32 -2.73
CA PRO A 207 -22.13 16.00 -1.56
C PRO A 207 -21.38 16.41 -0.29
N ASP A 208 -22.09 17.03 0.65
CA ASP A 208 -21.54 17.43 1.94
C ASP A 208 -20.91 16.20 2.63
N ARG A 209 -19.71 16.36 3.19
CA ARG A 209 -19.10 15.31 4.00
C ARG A 209 -20.09 15.03 5.14
N ALA A 210 -20.75 13.88 5.12
CA ALA A 210 -21.35 13.36 6.34
C ALA A 210 -20.20 13.24 7.34
N GLU A 211 -20.17 14.13 8.34
CA GLU A 211 -19.25 14.02 9.46
C GLU A 211 -19.36 12.58 9.98
N PRO A 212 -18.24 11.90 10.26
CA PRO A 212 -18.32 10.65 10.99
C PRO A 212 -18.97 10.99 12.34
N LEU A 213 -20.24 10.59 12.49
CA LEU A 213 -20.91 10.54 13.78
C LEU A 213 -20.05 9.66 14.67
N PHE A 214 -19.26 10.30 15.53
CA PHE A 214 -18.60 9.65 16.64
C PHE A 214 -19.68 8.98 17.49
N ALA A 215 -19.64 7.65 17.55
CA ALA A 215 -20.31 6.83 18.55
C ALA A 215 -19.42 5.61 18.84
#